data_AF-A0A668U0R6-F1
#
_entry.id   AF-A0A668U0R6-F1
#
_cell.length_a   1.000
_cell.length_b   1.000
_cell.length_c   1.000
_cell.angle_alpha   90.00
_cell.angle_beta   90.00
_cell.angle_gamma   90.00
#
_symmetry.space_group_name_H-M   'P 1'
#
loop_
_entity.id
_entity.type
_entity.pdbx_description
1 polymer ?
#
loop_
_entity_poly.entity_id
_entity_poly.type
_entity_poly.pdbx_seq_one_letter_code
_entity_poly.pdbx_strand_id
1 'polypeptide(L)'
;MAPTKKGEKKKGRSAINEVVTREYTINVHKRIHGVSFKKRAPRAIKEIRKFAVKEMGTPDVRIDTRLNKAVWSKGVRNVPYRIRVRLSRKRNEDEDSPNKLYTLVTYVPVTTCKGKHVSHSFSGTRGSNDDIFLIVSSLFPTGLQTVNVDEN
;
A
#
# COMPACT_ATOMS: atom_id res chain seq x y z
N MET A 1 -17.60 45.32 12.05
CA MET A 1 -16.61 44.26 12.36
C MET A 1 -17.20 42.92 11.98
N ALA A 2 -16.65 42.22 11.00
CA ALA A 2 -17.12 40.88 10.62
C ALA A 2 -16.56 39.81 11.57
N PRO A 3 -17.34 38.79 11.98
CA PRO A 3 -16.82 37.72 12.84
C PRO A 3 -15.86 36.81 12.06
N THR A 4 -14.69 36.57 12.63
CA THR A 4 -13.62 35.74 12.07
C THR A 4 -13.99 34.25 12.14
N LYS A 5 -13.72 33.51 11.05
CA LYS A 5 -14.01 32.07 10.90
C LYS A 5 -13.40 31.24 12.04
N LYS A 6 -14.26 30.55 12.81
CA LYS A 6 -13.87 29.49 13.75
C LYS A 6 -13.07 28.42 13.00
N GLY A 7 -11.86 28.15 13.47
CA GLY A 7 -10.95 27.14 12.91
C GLY A 7 -11.60 25.76 12.84
N GLU A 8 -11.56 25.16 11.66
CA GLU A 8 -11.95 23.77 11.45
C GLU A 8 -11.07 22.85 12.33
N LYS A 9 -11.70 22.16 13.28
CA LYS A 9 -11.06 21.05 13.99
C LYS A 9 -10.71 19.98 12.97
N LYS A 10 -9.42 19.79 12.70
CA LYS A 10 -8.92 18.68 11.87
C LYS A 10 -9.38 17.36 12.50
N LYS A 11 -10.27 16.64 11.81
CA LYS A 11 -10.65 15.26 12.13
C LYS A 11 -9.39 14.46 12.46
N GLY A 12 -9.33 13.86 13.65
CA GLY A 12 -8.23 12.98 14.04
C GLY A 12 -8.05 11.87 13.01
N ARG A 13 -6.81 11.59 12.60
CA ARG A 13 -6.51 10.48 11.71
C ARG A 13 -6.90 9.18 12.43
N SER A 14 -7.84 8.43 11.87
CA SER A 14 -8.28 7.15 12.45
C SER A 14 -7.15 6.13 12.50
N ALA A 15 -7.18 5.21 13.47
CA ALA A 15 -6.16 4.15 13.64
C ALA A 15 -6.01 3.26 12.39
N ILE A 16 -7.07 3.09 11.60
CA ILE A 16 -7.04 2.39 10.30
C ILE A 16 -6.15 3.12 9.30
N ASN A 17 -6.13 4.46 9.34
CA ASN A 17 -5.22 5.22 8.51
C ASN A 17 -3.78 5.11 8.97
N GLU A 18 -3.49 4.62 10.18
CA GLU A 18 -2.11 4.45 10.67
C GLU A 18 -1.42 3.24 10.05
N VAL A 19 -2.09 2.09 9.96
CA VAL A 19 -1.52 0.87 9.35
C VAL A 19 -1.95 0.79 7.89
N VAL A 20 -1.01 0.99 6.98
CA VAL A 20 -1.31 1.14 5.56
C VAL A 20 -0.31 0.35 4.73
N THR A 21 -0.82 -0.46 3.80
CA THR A 21 0.00 -1.08 2.76
C THR A 21 -0.41 -0.59 1.37
N ARG A 22 0.57 -0.10 0.61
CA ARG A 22 0.36 0.45 -0.74
C ARG A 22 1.45 -0.04 -1.68
N GLU A 23 1.06 -0.31 -2.91
CA GLU A 23 2.00 -0.64 -3.97
C GLU A 23 2.20 0.53 -4.91
N TYR A 24 3.46 0.86 -5.12
CA TYR A 24 3.87 1.97 -5.96
C TYR A 24 4.85 1.51 -7.03
N THR A 25 4.76 2.12 -8.20
CA THR A 25 5.82 2.01 -9.22
C THR A 25 6.71 3.25 -9.12
N ILE A 26 7.94 3.08 -8.64
CA ILE A 26 8.91 4.17 -8.59
C ILE A 26 9.59 4.30 -9.95
N ASN A 27 9.51 5.48 -10.56
CA ASN A 27 10.38 5.83 -11.68
C ASN A 27 11.75 6.25 -11.14
N VAL A 28 12.70 5.30 -11.17
CA VAL A 28 14.07 5.51 -10.70
C VAL A 28 14.88 6.27 -11.73
N HIS A 29 14.64 6.03 -13.03
CA HIS A 29 15.37 6.64 -14.13
C HIS A 29 15.38 8.18 -14.05
N LYS A 30 14.20 8.79 -13.80
CA LYS A 30 14.10 10.25 -13.64
C LYS A 30 14.89 10.79 -12.44
N ARG A 31 15.03 9.99 -11.37
CA ARG A 31 15.68 10.42 -10.11
C ARG A 31 17.21 10.26 -10.14
N ILE A 32 17.71 9.37 -10.98
CA ILE A 32 19.15 9.12 -11.16
C ILE A 32 19.71 9.76 -12.43
N HIS A 33 18.93 10.61 -13.09
CA HIS A 33 19.35 11.34 -14.28
C HIS A 33 20.50 12.30 -13.93
N GLY A 34 21.54 12.37 -14.77
CA GLY A 34 22.71 13.23 -14.55
C GLY A 34 23.66 12.80 -13.42
N VAL A 35 23.46 11.63 -12.80
CA VAL A 35 24.34 11.13 -11.72
C VAL A 35 25.49 10.32 -12.30
N SER A 36 26.70 10.46 -11.72
CA SER A 36 27.87 9.67 -12.12
C SER A 36 27.65 8.17 -11.95
N PHE A 37 28.19 7.38 -12.89
CA PHE A 37 27.88 5.94 -12.98
C PHE A 37 28.18 5.16 -11.71
N LYS A 38 29.29 5.46 -11.03
CA LYS A 38 29.70 4.81 -9.76
C LYS A 38 28.72 5.10 -8.61
N LYS A 39 27.89 6.14 -8.71
CA LYS A 39 26.95 6.57 -7.66
C LYS A 39 25.49 6.28 -7.98
N ARG A 40 25.15 5.66 -9.13
CA ARG A 40 23.74 5.47 -9.54
C ARG A 40 22.97 4.52 -8.62
N ALA A 41 23.45 3.29 -8.40
CA ALA A 41 22.80 2.34 -7.49
C ALA A 41 22.67 2.86 -6.03
N PRO A 42 23.74 3.38 -5.38
CA PRO A 42 23.60 3.90 -4.03
C PRO A 42 22.69 5.15 -3.98
N ARG A 43 22.66 5.97 -5.04
CA ARG A 43 21.71 7.08 -5.13
C ARG A 43 20.28 6.58 -5.29
N ALA A 44 20.04 5.55 -6.10
CA ALA A 44 18.70 4.96 -6.27
C ALA A 44 18.11 4.50 -4.94
N ILE A 45 18.89 3.83 -4.09
CA ILE A 45 18.45 3.40 -2.76
C ILE A 45 18.08 4.60 -1.88
N LYS A 46 18.90 5.66 -1.88
CA LYS A 46 18.60 6.90 -1.15
C LYS A 46 17.31 7.55 -1.66
N GLU A 47 17.08 7.54 -2.97
CA GLU A 47 15.88 8.10 -3.58
C GLU A 47 14.63 7.25 -3.32
N ILE A 48 14.75 5.93 -3.21
CA ILE A 48 13.67 5.03 -2.76
C ILE A 48 13.33 5.32 -1.29
N ARG A 49 14.35 5.51 -0.44
CA ARG A 49 14.14 5.90 0.97
C ARG A 49 13.40 7.23 1.07
N LYS A 50 13.84 8.26 0.35
CA LYS A 50 13.16 9.56 0.30
C LYS A 50 11.72 9.45 -0.20
N PHE A 51 11.46 8.56 -1.17
CA PHE A 51 10.10 8.30 -1.64
C PHE A 51 9.21 7.75 -0.52
N ALA A 52 9.71 6.76 0.22
CA ALA A 52 8.98 6.15 1.33
C ALA A 52 8.66 7.16 2.43
N VAL A 53 9.63 8.01 2.80
CA VAL A 53 9.43 9.10 3.77
C VAL A 53 8.34 10.06 3.29
N LYS A 54 8.36 10.44 2.00
CA LYS A 54 7.38 11.38 1.42
C LYS A 54 5.96 10.81 1.40
N GLU A 55 5.78 9.56 0.99
CA GLU A 55 4.45 8.95 0.83
C GLU A 55 3.83 8.48 2.17
N MET A 56 4.65 7.93 3.07
CA MET A 56 4.16 7.34 4.33
C MET A 56 4.30 8.30 5.52
N GLY A 57 5.12 9.36 5.41
CA GLY A 57 5.34 10.36 6.45
C GLY A 57 6.10 9.85 7.67
N THR A 58 6.82 8.73 7.55
CA THR A 58 7.62 8.15 8.65
C THR A 58 9.10 8.43 8.45
N PRO A 59 9.84 8.84 9.49
CA PRO A 59 11.28 9.01 9.41
C PRO A 59 12.04 7.68 9.36
N ASP A 60 11.56 6.64 10.08
CA ASP A 60 12.15 5.30 10.02
C ASP A 60 11.66 4.54 8.77
N VAL A 61 12.60 4.18 7.90
CA VAL A 61 12.37 3.43 6.67
C VAL A 61 13.37 2.28 6.60
N ARG A 62 12.84 1.07 6.58
CA ARG A 62 13.61 -0.18 6.47
C ARG A 62 13.47 -0.72 5.05
N ILE A 63 14.59 -0.92 4.37
CA ILE A 63 14.64 -1.43 3.01
C ILE A 63 14.91 -2.92 3.08
N ASP A 64 14.03 -3.72 2.49
CA ASP A 64 14.22 -5.16 2.44
C ASP A 64 15.43 -5.55 1.58
N THR A 65 16.08 -6.65 1.97
CA THR A 65 17.25 -7.18 1.28
C THR A 65 16.93 -7.61 -0.16
N ARG A 66 15.73 -8.11 -0.43
CA ARG A 66 15.30 -8.49 -1.80
C ARG A 66 15.22 -7.27 -2.71
N LEU A 67 14.73 -6.14 -2.19
CA LEU A 67 14.70 -4.87 -2.92
C LEU A 67 16.12 -4.36 -3.18
N ASN A 68 17.01 -4.47 -2.20
CA ASN A 68 18.42 -4.15 -2.41
C ASN A 68 19.02 -5.00 -3.54
N LYS A 69 18.86 -6.33 -3.50
CA LYS A 69 19.34 -7.24 -4.56
C LYS A 69 18.77 -6.89 -5.93
N ALA A 70 17.47 -6.56 -6.03
CA ALA A 70 16.85 -6.15 -7.28
C ALA A 70 17.44 -4.86 -7.86
N VAL A 71 17.73 -3.86 -7.02
CA VAL A 71 18.37 -2.60 -7.42
C VAL A 71 19.80 -2.84 -7.93
N TRP A 72 20.54 -3.74 -7.28
CA TRP A 72 21.93 -4.06 -7.61
C TRP A 72 22.12 -5.18 -8.64
N SER A 73 21.03 -5.81 -9.11
CA SER A 73 21.06 -6.98 -9.99
C SER A 73 21.88 -6.82 -11.27
N LYS A 74 21.91 -5.61 -11.84
CA LYS A 74 22.65 -5.26 -13.07
C LYS A 74 23.93 -4.47 -12.80
N GLY A 75 24.40 -4.47 -11.56
CA GLY A 75 25.57 -3.71 -11.10
C GLY A 75 25.29 -2.22 -10.86
N VAL A 76 26.36 -1.46 -10.64
CA VAL A 76 26.28 -0.07 -10.15
C VAL A 76 25.74 0.93 -11.19
N ARG A 77 25.99 0.68 -12.49
CA ARG A 77 25.68 1.61 -13.59
C ARG A 77 24.25 1.45 -14.13
N ASN A 78 23.73 0.23 -14.16
CA ASN A 78 22.54 -0.15 -14.92
C ASN A 78 21.33 -0.44 -14.03
N VAL A 79 21.00 0.49 -13.13
CA VAL A 79 19.84 0.37 -12.25
C VAL A 79 18.53 0.23 -13.06
N PRO A 80 17.59 -0.64 -12.66
CA PRO A 80 16.28 -0.75 -13.31
C PRO A 80 15.55 0.59 -13.37
N TYR A 81 14.97 0.92 -14.54
CA TYR A 81 14.33 2.21 -14.76
C TYR A 81 13.07 2.44 -13.92
N ARG A 82 12.29 1.37 -13.73
CA ARG A 82 11.07 1.35 -12.92
C ARG A 82 11.14 0.14 -11.99
N ILE A 83 10.77 0.36 -10.73
CA ILE A 83 10.72 -0.70 -9.72
C ILE A 83 9.35 -0.65 -9.06
N ARG A 84 8.66 -1.79 -9.03
CA ARG A 84 7.43 -1.95 -8.25
C ARG A 84 7.82 -2.30 -6.82
N VAL A 85 7.39 -1.48 -5.88
CA VAL A 85 7.64 -1.66 -4.46
C VAL A 85 6.32 -1.68 -3.70
N ARG A 86 6.28 -2.48 -2.65
CA ARG A 86 5.20 -2.46 -1.66
C ARG A 86 5.72 -1.78 -0.40
N LEU A 87 5.10 -0.65 -0.08
CA LEU A 87 5.34 0.14 1.11
C LEU A 87 4.33 -0.29 2.17
N SER A 88 4.83 -0.79 3.30
CA SER A 88 4.00 -1.21 4.42
C SER A 88 4.39 -0.41 5.65
N ARG A 89 3.48 0.43 6.15
CA ARG A 89 3.66 1.11 7.43
C ARG A 89 3.09 0.24 8.53
N LYS A 90 3.95 -0.16 9.47
CA LYS A 90 3.64 -1.05 10.58
C LYS A 90 3.93 -0.33 11.90
N ARG A 91 3.28 -0.78 12.98
CA ARG A 91 3.63 -0.36 14.34
C ARG A 91 4.91 -1.06 14.76
N ASN A 92 5.78 -0.34 15.45
CA ASN A 92 6.95 -0.95 16.06
C ASN A 92 6.55 -1.68 17.35
N GLU A 93 7.15 -2.83 17.59
CA GLU A 93 6.95 -3.63 18.80
C GLU A 93 8.03 -3.31 19.85
N ASP A 94 9.18 -2.77 19.42
CA ASP A 94 10.28 -2.40 20.32
C ASP A 94 10.00 -1.07 21.04
N GLU A 95 9.96 -1.11 22.37
CA GLU A 95 9.69 0.04 23.24
C GLU A 95 10.82 1.09 23.22
N ASP A 96 12.06 0.68 22.93
CA ASP A 96 13.24 1.56 22.91
C ASP A 96 13.33 2.51 21.70
N SER A 97 12.40 2.41 20.75
CA SER A 97 12.45 3.21 19.53
C SER A 97 11.74 4.57 19.70
N PRO A 98 12.34 5.69 19.26
CA PRO A 98 11.70 7.00 19.37
C PRO A 98 10.49 7.16 18.44
N ASN A 99 10.30 6.25 17.48
CA ASN A 99 9.23 6.31 16.48
C ASN A 99 8.30 5.10 16.63
N LYS A 100 7.02 5.36 16.92
CA LYS A 100 5.98 4.32 17.03
C LYS A 100 5.67 3.57 15.73
N LEU A 101 5.99 4.17 14.58
CA LEU A 101 5.68 3.63 13.24
C LEU A 101 6.96 3.55 12.41
N TYR A 102 7.13 2.43 11.71
CA TYR A 102 8.17 2.27 10.70
C TYR A 102 7.56 1.87 9.36
N THR A 103 8.25 2.20 8.27
CA THR A 103 7.88 1.76 6.93
C THR A 103 8.84 0.69 6.44
N LEU A 104 8.32 -0.50 6.14
CA LEU A 104 9.04 -1.56 5.45
C LEU A 104 8.80 -1.47 3.94
N VAL A 105 9.89 -1.38 3.17
CA VAL A 105 9.84 -1.35 1.71
C VAL A 105 10.24 -2.72 1.16
N THR A 106 9.32 -3.39 0.49
CA THR A 106 9.53 -4.72 -0.11
C THR A 106 9.48 -4.65 -1.63
N TYR A 107 10.20 -5.57 -2.28
CA TYR A 107 10.19 -5.70 -3.74
C TYR A 107 9.04 -6.58 -4.19
N VAL A 108 8.28 -6.12 -5.19
CA VAL A 108 7.25 -6.92 -5.85
C VAL A 108 7.82 -7.36 -7.19
N PRO A 109 8.05 -8.68 -7.41
CA PRO A 109 8.49 -9.17 -8.71
C PRO A 109 7.34 -9.00 -9.70
N VAL A 110 7.63 -8.35 -10.83
CA VAL A 110 6.63 -8.10 -11.87
C VAL A 110 7.25 -8.33 -13.23
N THR A 111 6.55 -9.09 -14.08
CA THR A 111 6.94 -9.34 -15.47
C THR A 111 6.75 -8.10 -16.35
N THR A 112 5.65 -7.34 -16.16
CA THR A 112 5.36 -6.10 -16.90
C THR A 112 4.98 -4.92 -15.98
N CYS A 113 5.69 -3.80 -16.10
CA CYS A 113 5.43 -2.58 -15.32
C CYS A 113 4.49 -1.57 -16.03
N LYS A 114 3.92 -1.92 -17.19
CA LYS A 114 3.04 -1.06 -18.00
C LYS A 114 1.61 -1.13 -17.44
N GLY A 115 0.91 0.01 -17.34
CA GLY A 115 -0.49 0.10 -16.90
C GLY A 115 -0.78 -0.07 -15.40
N LYS A 116 0.22 -0.36 -14.56
CA LYS A 116 0.00 -0.58 -13.11
C LYS A 116 0.07 0.75 -12.34
N HIS A 117 -1.10 1.32 -12.04
CA HIS A 117 -1.27 2.47 -11.14
C HIS A 117 -1.03 2.08 -9.67
N VAL A 118 -1.10 3.06 -8.76
CA VAL A 118 -0.96 2.81 -7.31
C VAL A 118 -2.09 1.88 -6.86
N SER A 119 -1.73 0.75 -6.28
CA SER A 119 -2.71 -0.24 -5.82
C SER A 119 -2.73 -0.23 -4.29
N HIS A 120 -3.92 -0.07 -3.71
CA HIS A 120 -4.12 -0.13 -2.27
C HIS A 120 -4.40 -1.58 -1.89
N SER A 121 -3.47 -2.23 -1.20
CA SER A 121 -3.74 -3.52 -0.56
C SER A 121 -4.21 -3.22 0.86
N PHE A 122 -5.51 -3.34 1.12
CA PHE A 122 -6.00 -3.36 2.50
C PHE A 122 -5.70 -4.74 3.08
N SER A 123 -4.71 -4.82 3.97
CA SER A 123 -4.46 -6.00 4.80
C SER A 123 -4.86 -5.68 6.25
N GLY A 124 -6.12 -5.29 6.42
CA GLY A 124 -6.83 -5.58 7.65
C GLY A 124 -7.58 -6.87 7.40
N THR A 125 -7.47 -7.86 8.28
CA THR A 125 -8.51 -8.88 8.40
C THR A 125 -9.83 -8.12 8.39
N ARG A 126 -10.69 -8.39 7.40
CA ARG A 126 -12.10 -8.03 7.55
C ARG A 126 -12.51 -8.78 8.82
N GLY A 127 -12.56 -8.08 9.95
CA GLY A 127 -13.54 -8.42 10.97
C GLY A 127 -14.85 -8.48 10.21
N SER A 128 -15.42 -9.67 10.15
CA SER A 128 -16.62 -10.01 9.42
C SER A 128 -17.70 -8.95 9.66
N ASN A 129 -17.93 -8.12 8.65
CA ASN A 129 -19.19 -7.40 8.48
C ASN A 129 -19.92 -7.91 7.23
N ASP A 130 -19.46 -9.03 6.66
CA ASP A 130 -20.13 -9.76 5.59
C ASP A 130 -21.24 -10.69 6.14
N ASP A 131 -21.45 -10.74 7.48
CA ASP A 131 -22.52 -11.52 8.15
C ASP A 131 -23.88 -10.79 8.27
N ILE A 132 -24.05 -9.61 7.65
CA ILE A 132 -25.36 -8.93 7.61
C ILE A 132 -26.16 -9.28 6.35
N PHE A 133 -25.54 -9.89 5.33
CA PHE A 133 -26.23 -10.22 4.07
C PHE A 133 -26.85 -11.63 4.03
N LEU A 134 -26.74 -12.43 5.10
CA LEU A 134 -27.30 -13.78 5.20
C LEU A 134 -28.50 -13.93 6.17
N ILE A 135 -29.05 -12.84 6.72
CA ILE A 135 -30.22 -12.87 7.64
C ILE A 135 -31.49 -12.25 7.01
N VAL A 136 -31.59 -12.17 5.68
CA VAL A 136 -32.85 -11.77 5.00
C VAL A 136 -33.34 -12.83 4.00
N SER A 137 -32.61 -13.94 3.80
CA SER A 137 -33.07 -15.07 2.98
C SER A 137 -33.67 -16.24 3.80
N SER A 138 -33.66 -16.18 5.13
CA SER A 138 -34.22 -17.22 6.00
C SER A 138 -35.64 -16.95 6.51
N LEU A 139 -36.29 -15.86 6.06
CA LEU A 139 -37.69 -15.56 6.40
C LEU A 139 -38.65 -15.74 5.21
N PHE A 140 -38.45 -16.76 4.38
CA PHE A 140 -39.53 -17.33 3.58
C PHE A 140 -39.35 -18.85 3.50
N PRO A 141 -40.07 -19.63 4.31
CA PRO A 141 -40.05 -21.08 4.23
C PRO A 141 -40.76 -21.56 2.96
N THR A 142 -40.21 -22.67 2.48
CA THR A 142 -40.58 -23.52 1.34
C THR A 142 -42.05 -23.91 1.25
N GLY A 143 -42.59 -23.90 0.03
CA GLY A 143 -43.32 -25.02 -0.57
C GLY A 143 -44.82 -25.16 -0.30
N LEU A 144 -45.62 -25.04 -1.37
CA LEU A 144 -46.89 -25.76 -1.50
C LEU A 144 -47.09 -26.28 -2.93
N GLN A 145 -47.82 -27.38 -3.00
CA GLN A 145 -47.87 -28.47 -3.99
C GLN A 145 -48.22 -28.13 -5.45
N THR A 146 -47.77 -29.05 -6.30
CA THR A 146 -48.26 -29.38 -7.64
C THR A 146 -49.78 -29.53 -7.71
N VAL A 147 -50.39 -28.99 -8.77
CA VAL A 147 -51.58 -29.58 -9.41
C VAL A 147 -51.35 -29.63 -10.92
N ASN A 148 -51.30 -30.85 -11.46
CA ASN A 148 -51.57 -31.13 -12.86
C ASN A 148 -53.09 -31.05 -13.07
N VAL A 149 -53.52 -30.36 -14.12
CA VAL A 149 -54.79 -30.64 -14.80
C VAL A 149 -54.52 -30.48 -16.30
N ASP A 150 -54.50 -31.61 -16.99
CA ASP A 150 -54.57 -31.74 -18.46
C ASP A 150 -56.01 -31.50 -18.97
N GLU A 151 -56.12 -31.27 -20.29
CA GLU A 151 -57.31 -31.31 -21.18
C GLU A 151 -58.29 -30.13 -21.14
N ASN A 152 -58.29 -29.26 -22.17
CA ASN A 152 -58.91 -29.43 -23.51
C ASN A 152 -58.87 -28.10 -24.29
#